data_AF-A0ABD5VZG5-F1
#
_entry.id   AF-A0ABD5VZG5-F1
#
_cell.length_a   1.000
_cell.length_b   1.000
_cell.length_c   1.000
_cell.angle_alpha   90.00
_cell.angle_beta   90.00
_cell.angle_gamma   90.00
#
_symmetry.space_group_name_H-M   'P 1'
#
loop_
_entity.id
_entity.type
_entity.pdbx_description
1 polymer ?
#
loop_
_entity_poly.entity_id
_entity_poly.type
_entity_poly.pdbx_seq_one_letter_code
_entity_poly.pdbx_strand_id
1 'polypeptide(L)'
;MESGVSASKTLTATLPGSDRAREIVETGIDEEMMVTVFGRCRVEYDGRASSTLESGDRLVVLKPDGTVLVHTEEGQQPVNWQPPGCTQETTTDDGLVVQSYRDNPEEELTVEFSAVTHVVAYHVTDEQDLSLQGTEEDLRERILSEPSLVEDGFEPRATERETPAGAVDIYGVDDSGNAVVVELKRRRVGPDAVSQLNRYVGALKRDLHAEMAVRGILVAPSLTDSAHHLLDRHGLEYVSLSPPTNSYAVCPTSSTRAAITTSASAIVSSSSAVSAVNGTS
;
A
#
# COMPACT_ATOMS: atom_id res chain seq x y z
N MET A 1 32.15 -5.22 -18.88
CA MET A 1 32.43 -4.40 -17.70
C MET A 1 31.46 -4.87 -16.64
N GLU A 2 31.95 -5.41 -15.54
CA GLU A 2 31.07 -5.82 -14.43
C GLU A 2 30.52 -4.55 -13.77
N SER A 3 29.20 -4.41 -13.77
CA SER A 3 28.50 -3.42 -12.95
C SER A 3 28.60 -3.87 -11.50
N GLY A 4 29.65 -3.41 -10.82
CA GLY A 4 29.80 -3.64 -9.39
C GLY A 4 28.64 -3.00 -8.64
N VAL A 5 27.70 -3.81 -8.18
CA VAL A 5 26.70 -3.40 -7.19
C VAL A 5 27.47 -2.98 -5.94
N SER A 6 27.49 -1.68 -5.67
CA SER A 6 28.05 -1.17 -4.41
C SER A 6 27.26 -1.81 -3.28
N ALA A 7 27.93 -2.56 -2.40
CA ALA A 7 27.29 -3.18 -1.25
C ALA A 7 26.82 -2.09 -0.30
N SER A 8 25.55 -1.69 -0.45
CA SER A 8 24.93 -0.65 0.37
C SER A 8 25.03 -1.02 1.85
N LYS A 9 25.61 -0.12 2.64
CA LYS A 9 26.06 -0.43 4.00
C LYS A 9 24.88 -0.37 4.96
N THR A 10 24.26 -1.52 5.21
CA THR A 10 23.24 -1.66 6.26
C THR A 10 23.82 -1.34 7.64
N LEU A 11 23.17 -0.46 8.40
CA LEU A 11 23.47 -0.23 9.80
C LEU A 11 22.49 -1.03 10.65
N THR A 12 22.96 -1.76 11.66
CA THR A 12 22.08 -2.54 12.54
C THR A 12 22.70 -2.75 13.93
N ALA A 13 21.84 -2.90 14.94
CA ALA A 13 22.22 -3.38 16.25
C ALA A 13 21.08 -4.19 16.89
N THR A 14 21.43 -5.25 17.62
CA THR A 14 20.54 -6.04 18.48
C THR A 14 20.81 -5.68 19.94
N LEU A 15 19.76 -5.43 20.72
CA LEU A 15 19.81 -4.94 22.11
C LEU A 15 20.78 -3.75 22.33
N PRO A 16 20.75 -2.69 21.49
CA PRO A 16 21.57 -1.50 21.71
C PRO A 16 21.13 -0.71 22.95
N GLY A 17 22.07 0.02 23.56
CA GLY A 17 21.73 1.14 24.46
C GLY A 17 21.14 2.33 23.67
N SER A 18 20.49 3.25 24.38
CA SER A 18 19.85 4.46 23.85
C SER A 18 20.70 5.19 22.81
N ASP A 19 21.95 5.48 23.17
CA ASP A 19 22.85 6.33 22.37
C ASP A 19 23.21 5.67 21.04
N ARG A 20 23.45 4.35 21.05
CA ARG A 20 23.76 3.58 19.85
C ARG A 20 22.52 3.34 18.99
N ALA A 21 21.34 3.25 19.60
CA ALA A 21 20.09 3.21 18.87
C ALA A 21 19.83 4.55 18.17
N ARG A 22 19.96 5.67 18.91
CA ARG A 22 19.86 7.04 18.37
C ARG A 22 20.81 7.24 17.21
N GLU A 23 22.10 6.94 17.37
CA GLU A 23 23.12 7.09 16.31
C GLU A 23 22.71 6.39 15.01
N ILE A 24 22.15 5.17 15.08
CA ILE A 24 21.69 4.43 13.89
C ILE A 24 20.41 5.05 13.29
N VAL A 25 19.48 5.53 14.12
CA VAL A 25 18.24 6.18 13.66
C VAL A 25 18.55 7.54 13.02
N GLU A 26 19.36 8.36 13.68
CA GLU A 26 19.82 9.68 13.23
C GLU A 26 20.59 9.58 11.90
N THR A 27 21.59 8.68 11.81
CA THR A 27 22.28 8.41 10.53
C THR A 27 21.30 7.91 9.46
N GLY A 28 20.30 7.12 9.84
CA GLY A 28 19.29 6.61 8.91
C GLY A 28 18.34 7.69 8.38
N ILE A 29 18.03 8.71 9.18
CA ILE A 29 17.27 9.89 8.74
C ILE A 29 18.15 10.76 7.84
N ASP A 30 19.37 11.10 8.29
CA ASP A 30 20.31 11.97 7.57
C ASP A 30 20.77 11.41 6.22
N GLU A 31 20.92 10.09 6.09
CA GLU A 31 21.33 9.41 4.84
C GLU A 31 20.13 8.86 4.02
N GLU A 32 18.90 9.37 4.27
CA GLU A 32 17.67 9.02 3.54
C GLU A 32 17.44 7.49 3.46
N MET A 33 17.66 6.78 4.55
CA MET A 33 17.45 5.33 4.68
C MET A 33 16.04 5.00 5.21
N MET A 34 15.57 3.79 4.92
CA MET A 34 14.45 3.23 5.67
C MET A 34 14.97 2.73 7.02
N VAL A 35 14.40 3.24 8.11
CA VAL A 35 14.73 2.84 9.47
C VAL A 35 13.62 1.98 10.04
N THR A 36 13.97 0.88 10.68
CA THR A 36 13.05 0.05 11.46
C THR A 36 13.57 -0.12 12.88
N VAL A 37 12.69 0.07 13.87
CA VAL A 37 12.99 -0.06 15.29
C VAL A 37 11.97 -1.02 15.90
N PHE A 38 12.45 -2.11 16.48
CA PHE A 38 11.67 -3.01 17.33
C PHE A 38 12.05 -2.75 18.78
N GLY A 39 11.07 -2.50 19.65
CA GLY A 39 11.35 -2.27 21.07
C GLY A 39 10.12 -1.96 21.89
N ARG A 40 10.32 -1.85 23.20
CA ARG A 40 9.30 -1.42 24.15
C ARG A 40 9.25 0.10 24.20
N CYS A 41 8.17 0.68 23.71
CA CYS A 41 7.96 2.12 23.74
C CYS A 41 6.62 2.54 24.34
N ARG A 42 6.48 3.83 24.63
CA ARG A 42 5.20 4.54 24.73
C ARG A 42 5.03 5.39 23.47
N VAL A 43 3.79 5.70 23.09
CA VAL A 43 3.51 6.61 21.97
C VAL A 43 2.51 7.67 22.42
N GLU A 44 2.78 8.92 22.08
CA GLU A 44 1.88 10.06 22.26
C GLU A 44 1.69 10.76 20.91
N TYR A 45 0.48 11.20 20.63
CA TYR A 45 0.16 12.00 19.45
C TYR A 45 -0.80 13.11 19.83
N ASP A 46 -0.51 14.32 19.36
CA ASP A 46 -1.36 15.50 19.51
C ASP A 46 -1.50 16.22 18.16
N GLY A 47 -2.68 16.76 17.87
CA GLY A 47 -3.01 17.28 16.55
C GLY A 47 -4.51 17.32 16.29
N ARG A 48 -4.97 16.74 15.18
CA ARG A 48 -6.42 16.65 14.85
C ARG A 48 -7.24 15.85 15.87
N ALA A 49 -6.57 14.97 16.60
CA ALA A 49 -7.05 14.29 17.78
C ALA A 49 -5.87 14.22 18.78
N SER A 50 -6.13 13.71 19.99
CA SER A 50 -5.08 13.40 20.95
C SER A 50 -5.17 11.93 21.33
N SER A 51 -4.05 11.22 21.38
CA SER A 51 -3.99 9.81 21.75
C SER A 51 -2.70 9.44 22.46
N THR A 52 -2.82 8.74 23.59
CA THR A 52 -1.69 8.09 24.28
C THR A 52 -1.83 6.58 24.17
N LEU A 53 -0.73 5.90 23.89
CA LEU A 53 -0.64 4.45 23.82
C LEU A 53 0.48 3.97 24.75
N GLU A 54 0.06 3.28 25.82
CA GLU A 54 0.89 2.87 26.95
C GLU A 54 2.08 1.96 26.58
N SER A 55 3.00 1.78 27.54
CA SER A 55 4.21 0.98 27.36
C SER A 55 3.93 -0.42 26.79
N GLY A 56 4.56 -0.76 25.67
CA GLY A 56 4.34 -2.02 24.96
C GLY A 56 5.33 -2.22 23.81
N ASP A 57 5.43 -3.46 23.34
CA ASP A 57 6.42 -3.87 22.34
C ASP A 57 5.88 -3.60 20.93
N ARG A 58 6.61 -2.83 20.11
CA ARG A 58 6.14 -2.30 18.81
C ARG A 58 7.21 -2.36 17.73
N LEU A 59 6.73 -2.40 16.49
CA LEU A 59 7.53 -2.08 15.30
C LEU A 59 7.25 -0.63 14.92
N VAL A 60 8.30 0.17 14.82
CA VAL A 60 8.25 1.53 14.27
C VAL A 60 9.06 1.57 12.99
N VAL A 61 8.49 2.15 11.95
CA VAL A 61 9.14 2.36 10.65
C VAL A 61 9.22 3.87 10.41
N LEU A 62 10.42 4.37 10.14
CA LEU A 62 10.66 5.71 9.61
C LEU A 62 11.08 5.56 8.15
N LYS A 63 10.43 6.31 7.26
CA LYS A 63 10.74 6.30 5.83
C LYS A 63 11.51 7.57 5.41
N PRO A 64 12.30 7.51 4.33
CA PRO A 64 12.99 8.68 3.77
C PRO A 64 12.04 9.83 3.39
N ASP A 65 10.78 9.52 3.06
CA ASP A 65 9.78 10.51 2.65
C ASP A 65 9.14 11.28 3.82
N GLY A 66 9.58 11.09 5.07
CA GLY A 66 8.99 11.70 6.26
C GLY A 66 7.93 10.82 6.96
N THR A 67 7.45 9.74 6.35
CA THR A 67 6.41 8.88 6.94
C THR A 67 6.92 8.18 8.20
N VAL A 68 6.11 8.20 9.27
CA VAL A 68 6.30 7.37 10.46
C VAL A 68 5.13 6.41 10.60
N LEU A 69 5.39 5.12 10.83
CA LEU A 69 4.38 4.09 11.05
C LEU A 69 4.66 3.34 12.36
N VAL A 70 3.68 3.23 13.24
CA VAL A 70 3.75 2.44 14.47
C VAL A 70 2.80 1.24 14.34
N HIS A 71 3.32 0.03 14.51
CA HIS A 71 2.56 -1.23 14.43
C HIS A 71 2.64 -2.04 15.73
N THR A 72 1.57 -2.78 15.99
CA THR A 72 1.48 -3.83 17.02
C THR A 72 1.53 -5.22 16.36
N GLU A 73 1.31 -6.28 17.12
CA GLU A 73 1.35 -7.68 16.64
C GLU A 73 0.20 -8.06 15.68
N GLU A 74 -0.89 -7.30 15.67
CA GLU A 74 -2.08 -7.57 14.84
C GLU A 74 -2.49 -6.36 13.99
N GLY A 75 -3.25 -6.64 12.93
CA GLY A 75 -3.84 -5.64 12.04
C GLY A 75 -2.96 -5.25 10.84
N GLN A 76 -3.60 -4.79 9.76
CA GLN A 76 -2.92 -4.30 8.56
C GLN A 76 -2.48 -2.83 8.69
N GLN A 77 -3.24 -2.03 9.43
CA GLN A 77 -3.01 -0.60 9.56
C GLN A 77 -2.10 -0.29 10.75
N PRO A 78 -1.28 0.78 10.68
CA PRO A 78 -0.56 1.27 11.84
C PRO A 78 -1.54 1.78 12.91
N VAL A 79 -1.18 1.64 14.18
CA VAL A 79 -1.98 2.14 15.32
C VAL A 79 -1.80 3.66 15.54
N ASN A 80 -0.62 4.19 15.20
CA ASN A 80 -0.32 5.61 15.09
C ASN A 80 0.60 5.83 13.89
N TRP A 81 0.51 6.97 13.21
CA TRP A 81 1.29 7.28 12.03
C TRP A 81 1.39 8.79 11.78
N GLN A 82 2.39 9.21 11.00
CA GLN A 82 2.51 10.53 10.39
C GLN A 82 2.71 10.37 8.87
N PRO A 83 2.15 11.25 8.02
CA PRO A 83 2.26 11.17 6.55
C PRO A 83 3.68 11.49 6.04
N PRO A 84 3.92 11.32 4.72
CA PRO A 84 5.06 11.92 4.06
C PRO A 84 5.13 13.45 4.28
N GLY A 85 6.35 14.00 4.27
CA GLY A 85 6.64 15.42 4.44
C GLY A 85 6.75 15.89 5.89
N CYS A 86 6.80 14.97 6.86
CA CYS A 86 7.04 15.29 8.27
C CYS A 86 8.55 15.33 8.57
N THR A 87 8.98 16.24 9.44
CA THR A 87 10.35 16.33 9.95
C THR A 87 10.48 15.42 11.17
N GLN A 88 11.54 14.60 11.26
CA GLN A 88 11.82 13.83 12.46
C GLN A 88 13.09 14.29 13.18
N GLU A 89 13.03 14.35 14.50
CA GLU A 89 14.17 14.55 15.38
C GLU A 89 14.30 13.37 16.35
N THR A 90 15.51 13.14 16.85
CA THR A 90 15.76 12.10 17.85
C THR A 90 16.53 12.64 19.05
N THR A 91 16.19 12.18 20.24
CA THR A 91 16.88 12.53 21.49
C THR A 91 17.05 11.28 22.36
N THR A 92 17.75 11.43 23.48
CA THR A 92 17.92 10.38 24.47
C THR A 92 17.54 10.91 25.85
N ASP A 93 16.43 10.41 26.39
CA ASP A 93 15.94 10.72 27.74
C ASP A 93 15.40 9.41 28.35
N ASP A 94 16.13 8.84 29.31
CA ASP A 94 15.97 7.48 29.87
C ASP A 94 15.72 6.33 28.84
N GLY A 95 16.02 6.58 27.56
CA GLY A 95 15.64 5.75 26.42
C GLY A 95 15.97 6.44 25.09
N LEU A 96 15.54 5.86 23.97
CA LEU A 96 15.55 6.54 22.66
C LEU A 96 14.21 7.24 22.46
N VAL A 97 14.21 8.53 22.16
CA VAL A 97 13.00 9.26 21.79
C VAL A 97 13.06 9.63 20.31
N VAL A 98 11.97 9.39 19.59
CA VAL A 98 11.78 9.82 18.19
C VAL A 98 10.55 10.72 18.15
N GLN A 99 10.71 11.97 17.70
CA GLN A 99 9.64 12.95 17.55
C GLN A 99 9.43 13.23 16.06
N SER A 100 8.18 13.34 15.62
CA SER A 100 7.82 13.56 14.23
C SER A 100 6.77 14.66 14.11
N TYR A 101 7.18 15.76 13.47
CA TYR A 101 6.47 17.02 13.37
C TYR A 101 5.89 17.24 11.97
N ARG A 102 4.68 17.78 11.94
CA ARG A 102 3.97 18.21 10.74
C ARG A 102 3.45 19.63 10.94
N ASP A 103 3.67 20.52 9.97
CA ASP A 103 3.25 21.92 10.09
C ASP A 103 1.80 22.21 9.65
N ASN A 104 1.24 21.40 8.74
CA ASN A 104 -0.09 21.65 8.19
C ASN A 104 -0.93 20.38 7.97
N PRO A 105 -1.95 20.15 8.81
CA PRO A 105 -2.13 20.75 10.14
C PRO A 105 -0.91 20.56 11.05
N GLU A 106 -0.84 21.35 12.11
CA GLU A 106 0.09 21.14 13.22
C GLU A 106 -0.22 19.80 13.91
N GLU A 107 0.70 18.84 13.85
CA GLU A 107 0.58 17.51 14.45
C GLU A 107 1.96 17.02 14.94
N GLU A 108 2.06 16.54 16.17
CA GLU A 108 3.25 15.94 16.77
C GLU A 108 2.97 14.45 17.09
N LEU A 109 3.92 13.58 16.76
CA LEU A 109 3.95 12.17 17.14
C LEU A 109 5.27 11.88 17.86
N THR A 110 5.20 11.48 19.12
CA THR A 110 6.34 11.18 19.98
C THR A 110 6.36 9.70 20.34
N VAL A 111 7.51 9.05 20.13
CA VAL A 111 7.73 7.63 20.46
C VAL A 111 8.91 7.50 21.40
N GLU A 112 8.64 7.07 22.63
CA GLU A 112 9.62 6.94 23.72
C GLU A 112 9.98 5.46 23.94
N PHE A 113 11.13 5.01 23.43
CA PHE A 113 11.63 3.65 23.63
C PHE A 113 12.39 3.49 24.95
N SER A 114 11.71 2.93 25.95
CA SER A 114 12.32 2.42 27.18
C SER A 114 13.35 1.31 26.96
N ALA A 115 13.22 0.52 25.87
CA ALA A 115 14.22 -0.48 25.48
C ALA A 115 14.12 -0.80 23.98
N VAL A 116 15.22 -0.62 23.24
CA VAL A 116 15.32 -1.03 21.83
C VAL A 116 15.82 -2.48 21.78
N THR A 117 15.04 -3.36 21.17
CA THR A 117 15.39 -4.77 20.95
C THR A 117 16.20 -4.95 19.66
N HIS A 118 15.84 -4.24 18.61
CA HIS A 118 16.54 -4.28 17.33
C HIS A 118 16.36 -2.95 16.58
N VAL A 119 17.41 -2.49 15.91
CA VAL A 119 17.34 -1.35 14.99
C VAL A 119 18.07 -1.68 13.70
N VAL A 120 17.51 -1.24 12.57
CA VAL A 120 18.13 -1.33 11.23
C VAL A 120 17.90 -0.01 10.51
N ALA A 121 18.95 0.54 9.88
CA ALA A 121 18.83 1.52 8.81
C ALA A 121 19.36 0.89 7.51
N TYR A 122 18.57 0.98 6.44
CA TYR A 122 18.82 0.32 5.16
C TYR A 122 18.38 1.20 3.99
N HIS A 123 19.25 1.44 3.01
CA HIS A 123 18.86 2.11 1.77
C HIS A 123 17.94 1.21 0.94
N VAL A 124 16.65 1.51 0.93
CA VAL A 124 15.69 0.88 0.03
C VAL A 124 15.78 1.59 -1.33
N THR A 125 16.54 1.01 -2.25
CA THR A 125 16.50 1.39 -3.67
C THR A 125 15.44 0.57 -4.37
N ASP A 126 14.36 1.22 -4.82
CA ASP A 126 13.40 0.61 -5.74
C ASP A 126 13.68 1.13 -7.16
N GLU A 127 14.02 0.22 -8.07
CA GLU A 127 14.29 0.54 -9.48
C GLU A 127 13.04 0.34 -10.36
N GLN A 128 11.88 -0.03 -9.79
CA GLN A 128 10.67 -0.39 -10.53
C GLN A 128 9.41 0.21 -9.89
N ASP A 129 8.68 1.05 -10.60
CA ASP A 129 7.36 1.53 -10.15
C ASP A 129 6.35 0.38 -10.05
N LEU A 130 5.47 0.44 -9.03
CA LEU A 130 4.39 -0.53 -8.83
C LEU A 130 3.34 -0.43 -9.95
N SER A 131 3.44 -1.30 -10.96
CA SER A 131 2.40 -1.45 -11.99
C SER A 131 1.17 -2.18 -11.42
N LEU A 132 0.14 -1.42 -11.05
CA LEU A 132 -1.17 -1.92 -10.65
C LEU A 132 -2.10 -2.03 -11.86
N GLN A 133 -2.49 -3.26 -12.22
CA GLN A 133 -3.54 -3.54 -13.21
C GLN A 133 -4.84 -3.97 -12.49
N GLY A 134 -6.00 -3.69 -13.09
CA GLY A 134 -7.32 -3.93 -12.50
C GLY A 134 -7.81 -2.77 -11.61
N THR A 135 -7.38 -1.56 -11.93
CA THR A 135 -7.80 -0.29 -11.33
C THR A 135 -9.15 0.17 -11.88
N GLU A 136 -9.63 1.32 -11.38
CA GLU A 136 -10.80 1.99 -11.98
C GLU A 136 -10.42 2.74 -13.26
N GLU A 137 -9.13 3.10 -13.42
CA GLU A 137 -8.60 3.66 -14.67
C GLU A 137 -8.57 2.62 -15.80
N ASP A 138 -8.10 1.39 -15.54
CA ASP A 138 -8.14 0.29 -16.54
C ASP A 138 -9.59 0.00 -17.01
N LEU A 139 -10.58 0.21 -16.13
CA LEU A 139 -12.01 0.09 -16.48
C LEU A 139 -12.49 1.30 -17.29
N ARG A 140 -12.00 2.51 -16.97
CA ARG A 140 -12.27 3.76 -17.70
C ARG A 140 -11.72 3.68 -19.12
N GLU A 141 -10.43 3.37 -19.29
CA GLU A 141 -9.79 3.18 -20.60
C GLU A 141 -10.52 2.13 -21.45
N ARG A 142 -10.95 1.02 -20.84
CA ARG A 142 -11.74 -0.02 -21.51
C ARG A 142 -13.06 0.53 -22.05
N ILE A 143 -13.78 1.35 -21.28
CA ILE A 143 -15.05 1.96 -21.72
C ILE A 143 -14.81 3.02 -22.79
N LEU A 144 -13.74 3.81 -22.69
CA LEU A 144 -13.40 4.80 -23.72
C LEU A 144 -12.99 4.16 -25.05
N SER A 145 -12.39 2.96 -25.02
CA SER A 145 -12.02 2.20 -26.22
C SER A 145 -13.17 1.38 -26.81
N GLU A 146 -14.12 0.93 -25.99
CA GLU A 146 -15.32 0.18 -26.42
C GLU A 146 -16.59 0.72 -25.71
N PRO A 147 -17.13 1.89 -26.10
CA PRO A 147 -18.25 2.52 -25.38
C PRO A 147 -19.55 1.70 -25.34
N SER A 148 -19.75 0.82 -26.32
CA SER A 148 -20.86 -0.14 -26.38
C SER A 148 -20.87 -1.14 -25.20
N LEU A 149 -19.80 -1.21 -24.41
CA LEU A 149 -19.80 -1.94 -23.14
C LEU A 149 -20.69 -1.32 -22.06
N VAL A 150 -21.04 -0.02 -22.20
CA VAL A 150 -22.03 0.66 -21.34
C VAL A 150 -23.41 0.49 -21.94
N GLU A 151 -23.60 0.97 -23.17
CA GLU A 151 -24.80 0.74 -23.99
C GLU A 151 -24.50 1.05 -25.47
N ASP A 152 -25.27 0.45 -26.38
CA ASP A 152 -25.21 0.82 -27.80
C ASP A 152 -25.55 2.31 -27.98
N GLY A 153 -24.74 3.02 -28.76
CA GLY A 153 -24.92 4.45 -29.02
C GLY A 153 -24.35 5.41 -27.98
N PHE A 154 -23.74 4.91 -26.89
CA PHE A 154 -23.07 5.79 -25.92
C PHE A 154 -21.82 6.45 -26.51
N GLU A 155 -21.76 7.78 -26.49
CA GLU A 155 -20.61 8.57 -26.93
C GLU A 155 -19.98 9.32 -25.74
N PRO A 156 -18.81 8.86 -25.22
CA PRO A 156 -18.05 9.58 -24.20
C PRO A 156 -17.63 10.97 -24.69
N ARG A 157 -17.83 12.00 -23.87
CA ARG A 157 -17.51 13.40 -24.19
C ARG A 157 -16.42 14.00 -23.30
N ALA A 158 -16.33 13.55 -22.04
CA ALA A 158 -15.31 13.98 -21.10
C ALA A 158 -15.09 12.92 -20.01
N THR A 159 -13.87 12.81 -19.51
CA THR A 159 -13.54 12.14 -18.25
C THR A 159 -13.38 13.16 -17.13
N GLU A 160 -13.54 12.73 -15.88
CA GLU A 160 -13.32 13.53 -14.66
C GLU A 160 -13.99 14.92 -14.72
N ARG A 161 -15.22 14.96 -15.25
CA ARG A 161 -15.95 16.22 -15.44
C ARG A 161 -16.35 16.78 -14.08
N GLU A 162 -15.74 17.90 -13.70
CA GLU A 162 -16.09 18.65 -12.51
C GLU A 162 -17.57 19.05 -12.45
N THR A 163 -18.18 18.88 -11.28
CA THR A 163 -19.54 19.31 -10.96
C THR A 163 -19.61 19.85 -9.52
N PRO A 164 -20.64 20.61 -9.13
CA PRO A 164 -20.85 21.02 -7.73
C PRO A 164 -20.97 19.88 -6.69
N ALA A 165 -21.05 18.62 -7.13
CA ALA A 165 -21.09 17.44 -6.27
C ALA A 165 -19.77 16.64 -6.25
N GLY A 166 -18.77 17.02 -7.06
CA GLY A 166 -17.52 16.29 -7.31
C GLY A 166 -17.34 15.95 -8.80
N ALA A 167 -16.17 15.42 -9.16
CA ALA A 167 -15.88 14.96 -10.52
C ALA A 167 -16.64 13.67 -10.88
N VAL A 168 -17.21 13.65 -12.09
CA VAL A 168 -17.85 12.49 -12.71
C VAL A 168 -16.81 11.70 -13.50
N ASP A 169 -16.73 10.37 -13.30
CA ASP A 169 -15.74 9.52 -13.98
C ASP A 169 -15.79 9.63 -15.51
N ILE A 170 -16.96 9.39 -16.11
CA ILE A 170 -17.21 9.61 -17.54
C ILE A 170 -18.54 10.33 -17.73
N TYR A 171 -18.50 11.44 -18.46
CA TYR A 171 -19.67 12.14 -18.98
C TYR A 171 -19.77 11.89 -20.50
N GLY A 172 -20.95 11.53 -20.97
CA GLY A 172 -21.22 11.32 -22.40
C GLY A 172 -22.64 11.67 -22.79
N VAL A 173 -23.04 11.23 -23.97
CA VAL A 173 -24.42 11.30 -24.47
C VAL A 173 -24.87 9.96 -25.03
N ASP A 174 -26.18 9.69 -25.01
CA ASP A 174 -26.79 8.54 -25.70
C ASP A 174 -27.24 8.89 -27.14
N ASP A 175 -27.68 7.88 -27.89
CA ASP A 175 -28.22 8.00 -29.26
C ASP A 175 -29.42 8.98 -29.37
N SER A 176 -30.10 9.28 -28.26
CA SER A 176 -31.21 10.25 -28.20
C SER A 176 -30.75 11.67 -27.84
N GLY A 177 -29.45 11.87 -27.60
CA GLY A 177 -28.86 13.14 -27.20
C GLY A 177 -29.06 13.49 -25.73
N ASN A 178 -29.47 12.55 -24.88
CA ASN A 178 -29.56 12.79 -23.44
C ASN A 178 -28.16 12.78 -22.82
N ALA A 179 -27.97 13.51 -21.72
CA ALA A 179 -26.74 13.46 -20.94
C ALA A 179 -26.66 12.13 -20.16
N VAL A 180 -25.52 11.44 -20.28
CA VAL A 180 -25.25 10.19 -19.55
C VAL A 180 -24.08 10.40 -18.58
N VAL A 181 -24.31 10.08 -17.32
CA VAL A 181 -23.34 10.10 -16.22
C VAL A 181 -22.95 8.67 -15.92
N VAL A 182 -21.69 8.31 -16.05
CA VAL A 182 -21.19 6.97 -15.73
C VAL A 182 -20.30 7.05 -14.49
N GLU A 183 -20.62 6.24 -13.48
CA GLU A 183 -19.83 6.06 -12.25
C GLU A 183 -19.13 4.69 -12.32
N LEU A 184 -17.81 4.65 -12.14
CA LEU A 184 -17.02 3.43 -12.30
C LEU A 184 -16.60 2.86 -10.95
N LYS A 185 -16.74 1.54 -10.77
CA LYS A 185 -16.30 0.85 -9.55
C LYS A 185 -15.66 -0.50 -9.88
N ARG A 186 -14.42 -0.72 -9.45
CA ARG A 186 -13.65 -1.95 -9.79
C ARG A 186 -14.06 -3.22 -9.03
N ARG A 187 -15.00 -3.12 -8.08
CA ARG A 187 -15.41 -4.20 -7.15
C ARG A 187 -16.92 -4.19 -6.91
N ARG A 188 -17.42 -5.18 -6.18
CA ARG A 188 -18.81 -5.21 -5.69
C ARG A 188 -19.12 -3.96 -4.87
N VAL A 189 -20.25 -3.29 -5.11
CA VAL A 189 -20.59 -2.02 -4.43
C VAL A 189 -21.90 -1.99 -3.65
N GLY A 190 -21.91 -1.09 -2.65
CA GLY A 190 -23.01 -0.82 -1.74
C GLY A 190 -23.79 0.46 -2.08
N PRO A 191 -24.77 0.83 -1.22
CA PRO A 191 -25.62 2.01 -1.38
C PRO A 191 -24.88 3.35 -1.55
N ASP A 192 -23.64 3.46 -1.06
CA ASP A 192 -22.86 4.70 -1.13
C ASP A 192 -22.51 5.09 -2.57
N ALA A 193 -22.16 4.12 -3.42
CA ALA A 193 -21.86 4.36 -4.84
C ALA A 193 -23.11 4.83 -5.61
N VAL A 194 -24.27 4.27 -5.28
CA VAL A 194 -25.56 4.70 -5.84
C VAL A 194 -25.90 6.12 -5.38
N SER A 195 -25.64 6.43 -4.11
CA SER A 195 -25.83 7.76 -3.54
C SER A 195 -24.91 8.80 -4.18
N GLN A 196 -23.66 8.42 -4.48
CA GLN A 196 -22.70 9.23 -5.22
C GLN A 196 -23.19 9.57 -6.63
N LEU A 197 -23.54 8.55 -7.43
CA LEU A 197 -24.10 8.73 -8.78
C LEU A 197 -25.38 9.60 -8.76
N ASN A 198 -26.27 9.39 -7.79
CA ASN A 198 -27.48 10.20 -7.65
C ASN A 198 -27.18 11.68 -7.39
N ARG A 199 -26.14 12.01 -6.60
CA ARG A 199 -25.71 13.42 -6.41
C ARG A 199 -25.19 14.03 -7.72
N TYR A 200 -24.45 13.28 -8.51
CA TYR A 200 -23.91 13.74 -9.80
C TYR A 200 -25.02 14.00 -10.82
N VAL A 201 -25.95 13.06 -10.98
CA VAL A 201 -27.16 13.24 -11.79
C VAL A 201 -27.98 14.43 -11.30
N GLY A 202 -28.14 14.60 -9.99
CA GLY A 202 -28.83 15.74 -9.38
C GLY A 202 -28.10 17.08 -9.48
N ALA A 203 -26.77 17.09 -9.69
CA ALA A 203 -26.00 18.29 -10.02
C ALA A 203 -26.21 18.66 -11.49
N LEU A 204 -25.94 17.72 -12.40
CA LEU A 204 -26.07 17.96 -13.85
C LEU A 204 -27.51 18.30 -14.27
N LYS A 205 -28.55 17.77 -13.61
CA LYS A 205 -29.96 18.19 -13.82
C LYS A 205 -30.25 19.65 -13.47
N ARG A 206 -29.39 20.32 -12.68
CA ARG A 206 -29.49 21.75 -12.35
C ARG A 206 -28.65 22.62 -13.27
N ASP A 207 -27.55 22.08 -13.80
CA ASP A 207 -26.58 22.80 -14.63
C ASP A 207 -26.94 22.75 -16.13
N LEU A 208 -27.66 21.71 -16.59
CA LEU A 208 -28.06 21.52 -17.98
C LEU A 208 -29.46 22.10 -18.28
N HIS A 209 -29.75 22.35 -19.56
CA HIS A 209 -31.04 22.89 -20.01
C HIS A 209 -32.20 21.92 -19.75
N ALA A 210 -33.36 22.47 -19.39
CA ALA A 210 -34.54 21.70 -18.93
C ALA A 210 -35.13 20.70 -19.94
N GLU A 211 -34.73 20.76 -21.21
CA GLU A 211 -35.16 19.83 -22.28
C GLU A 211 -34.24 18.61 -22.42
N MET A 212 -33.04 18.63 -21.80
CA MET A 212 -32.09 17.51 -21.85
C MET A 212 -32.29 16.60 -20.63
N ALA A 213 -32.68 15.35 -20.86
CA ALA A 213 -32.72 14.37 -19.79
C ALA A 213 -31.29 14.03 -19.33
N VAL A 214 -31.15 13.67 -18.04
CA VAL A 214 -29.89 13.20 -17.47
C VAL A 214 -30.10 11.82 -16.88
N ARG A 215 -29.42 10.84 -17.46
CA ARG A 215 -29.36 9.43 -17.03
C ARG A 215 -28.09 9.20 -16.21
N GLY A 216 -28.13 8.19 -15.35
CA GLY A 216 -26.99 7.79 -14.53
C GLY A 216 -26.82 6.28 -14.54
N ILE A 217 -25.65 5.82 -14.97
CA ILE A 217 -25.31 4.41 -15.11
C ILE A 217 -24.17 4.08 -14.13
N LEU A 218 -24.39 3.13 -13.23
CA LEU A 218 -23.36 2.58 -12.36
C LEU A 218 -22.69 1.38 -13.06
N VAL A 219 -21.38 1.40 -13.23
CA VAL A 219 -20.63 0.32 -13.87
C VAL A 219 -19.76 -0.37 -12.83
N ALA A 220 -20.09 -1.62 -12.51
CA ALA A 220 -19.37 -2.40 -11.49
C ALA A 220 -19.51 -3.92 -11.70
N PRO A 221 -18.56 -4.76 -11.22
CA PRO A 221 -18.65 -6.22 -11.34
C PRO A 221 -19.90 -6.86 -10.69
N SER A 222 -20.46 -6.23 -9.67
CA SER A 222 -21.70 -6.68 -8.99
C SER A 222 -22.21 -5.64 -8.00
N LEU A 223 -23.47 -5.79 -7.59
CA LEU A 223 -24.12 -4.97 -6.56
C LEU A 223 -24.41 -5.76 -5.28
N THR A 224 -24.69 -5.05 -4.20
CA THR A 224 -25.46 -5.57 -3.06
C THR A 224 -26.96 -5.38 -3.31
N ASP A 225 -27.81 -6.21 -2.71
CA ASP A 225 -29.26 -6.12 -2.90
C ASP A 225 -29.79 -4.74 -2.48
N SER A 226 -29.24 -4.17 -1.39
CA SER A 226 -29.55 -2.81 -0.94
C SER A 226 -29.17 -1.72 -1.95
N ALA A 227 -28.09 -1.90 -2.70
CA ALA A 227 -27.71 -0.98 -3.79
C ALA A 227 -28.69 -1.12 -4.98
N HIS A 228 -29.07 -2.35 -5.33
CA HIS A 228 -30.04 -2.61 -6.40
C HIS A 228 -31.39 -1.90 -6.15
N HIS A 229 -31.97 -2.11 -4.96
CA HIS A 229 -33.21 -1.42 -4.55
C HIS A 229 -33.09 0.11 -4.50
N LEU A 230 -31.86 0.65 -4.34
CA LEU A 230 -31.63 2.09 -4.28
C LEU A 230 -31.49 2.70 -5.69
N LEU A 231 -30.91 1.97 -6.65
CA LEU A 231 -30.91 2.35 -8.07
C LEU A 231 -32.35 2.45 -8.60
N ASP A 232 -33.14 1.39 -8.37
CA ASP A 232 -34.56 1.32 -8.78
C ASP A 232 -35.36 2.49 -8.21
N ARG A 233 -35.11 2.86 -6.95
CA ARG A 233 -35.78 3.99 -6.27
C ARG A 233 -35.42 5.35 -6.86
N HIS A 234 -34.22 5.50 -7.42
CA HIS A 234 -33.74 6.76 -7.99
C HIS A 234 -33.87 6.84 -9.52
N GLY A 235 -34.31 5.76 -10.18
CA GLY A 235 -34.36 5.68 -11.65
C GLY A 235 -32.95 5.73 -12.25
N LEU A 236 -32.02 5.02 -11.62
CA LEU A 236 -30.63 4.89 -12.05
C LEU A 236 -30.39 3.48 -12.60
N GLU A 237 -29.42 3.36 -13.50
CA GLU A 237 -29.17 2.18 -14.31
C GLU A 237 -27.88 1.47 -13.88
N TYR A 238 -27.71 0.21 -14.29
CA TYR A 238 -26.57 -0.61 -13.89
C TYR A 238 -26.04 -1.47 -15.03
N VAL A 239 -24.71 -1.51 -15.16
CA VAL A 239 -23.99 -2.35 -16.12
C VAL A 239 -22.96 -3.21 -15.37
N SER A 240 -23.05 -4.52 -15.59
CA SER A 240 -22.13 -5.51 -15.00
C SER A 240 -20.84 -5.64 -15.80
N LEU A 241 -19.86 -4.77 -15.53
CA LEU A 241 -18.55 -4.79 -16.17
C LEU A 241 -17.42 -4.89 -15.14
N SER A 242 -16.36 -5.63 -15.47
CA SER A 242 -15.14 -5.75 -14.66
C SER A 242 -13.94 -5.11 -15.37
N PRO A 243 -12.95 -4.58 -14.62
CA PRO A 243 -11.67 -4.20 -15.20
C PRO A 243 -11.04 -5.34 -16.02
N PRO A 244 -10.24 -5.04 -17.05
CA PRO A 244 -9.54 -6.06 -17.82
C PRO A 244 -8.70 -6.95 -16.89
N THR A 245 -8.92 -8.26 -16.96
CA THR A 245 -8.17 -9.25 -16.19
C THR A 245 -7.13 -9.86 -17.10
N ASN A 246 -5.86 -9.48 -16.95
CA ASN A 246 -4.81 -10.13 -17.72
C ASN A 246 -4.53 -11.51 -17.13
N SER A 247 -4.96 -12.56 -17.84
CA SER A 247 -4.62 -13.92 -17.47
C SER A 247 -3.13 -14.14 -17.72
N TYR A 248 -2.33 -14.16 -16.65
CA TYR A 248 -0.95 -14.63 -16.75
C TYR A 248 -0.97 -16.09 -17.24
N ALA A 249 -0.65 -16.27 -18.52
CA ALA A 249 -0.29 -17.57 -19.04
C ALA A 249 0.95 -18.03 -18.26
N VAL A 250 0.76 -19.02 -17.38
CA VAL A 250 1.88 -19.68 -16.70
C VAL A 250 2.76 -20.28 -17.78
N CYS A 251 3.88 -19.62 -18.07
CA CYS A 251 4.90 -20.14 -18.95
C CYS A 251 5.39 -21.45 -18.32
N PRO A 252 5.22 -22.62 -18.98
CA PRO A 252 5.57 -23.89 -18.37
C PRO A 252 7.09 -24.01 -18.31
N THR A 253 7.67 -23.65 -17.17
CA THR A 253 9.08 -23.89 -16.91
C THR A 253 9.33 -25.40 -16.90
N SER A 254 10.14 -25.84 -17.86
CA SER A 254 10.44 -27.25 -18.08
C SER A 254 11.18 -27.83 -16.87
N SER A 255 10.48 -28.67 -16.11
CA SER A 255 11.05 -29.38 -14.97
C SER A 255 12.03 -30.48 -15.43
N THR A 256 13.25 -30.09 -15.77
CA THR A 256 14.37 -31.03 -15.92
C THR A 256 14.86 -31.42 -14.52
N ARG A 257 14.23 -32.44 -13.95
CA ARG A 257 14.55 -32.98 -12.62
C ARG A 257 15.88 -33.78 -12.67
N ALA A 258 17.00 -33.08 -12.51
CA ALA A 258 18.31 -33.71 -12.38
C ALA A 258 18.45 -34.38 -10.99
N ALA A 259 18.36 -35.70 -10.94
CA ALA A 259 18.66 -36.46 -9.73
C ALA A 259 20.18 -36.61 -9.55
N ILE A 260 20.73 -36.10 -8.44
CA ILE A 260 22.12 -36.37 -8.04
C ILE A 260 22.11 -37.52 -7.03
N THR A 261 22.64 -38.66 -7.46
CA THR A 261 22.74 -39.88 -6.65
C THR A 261 23.98 -39.81 -5.76
N THR A 262 23.82 -39.95 -4.44
CA THR A 262 24.95 -40.05 -3.52
C THR A 262 25.64 -41.41 -3.69
N SER A 263 26.86 -41.40 -4.22
CA SER A 263 27.73 -42.59 -4.25
C SER A 263 28.79 -42.48 -3.16
N ALA A 264 28.73 -43.37 -2.18
CA ALA A 264 29.79 -43.53 -1.19
C ALA A 264 30.90 -44.41 -1.78
N SER A 265 32.16 -43.95 -1.68
CA SER A 265 33.35 -44.77 -1.88
C SER A 265 34.45 -44.32 -0.95
N ALA A 266 35.01 -45.27 -0.20
CA ALA A 266 36.07 -45.04 0.76
C ALA A 266 37.44 -44.89 0.07
N ILE A 267 38.35 -44.14 0.71
CA ILE A 267 39.79 -44.28 0.50
C ILE A 267 40.44 -44.46 1.87
N VAL A 268 41.31 -45.46 1.98
CA VAL A 268 41.94 -45.93 3.23
C VAL A 268 43.46 -45.89 3.07
N SER A 269 44.16 -45.63 4.18
CA SER A 269 45.62 -45.67 4.35
C SER A 269 46.41 -44.50 3.73
N SER A 270 47.52 -44.06 4.34
CA SER A 270 48.51 -44.86 5.09
C SER A 270 49.27 -44.13 6.23
N SER A 271 49.66 -44.90 7.27
CA SER A 271 50.92 -44.90 8.06
C SER A 271 51.51 -43.54 8.54
N SER A 272 51.95 -43.30 9.79
CA SER A 272 52.51 -44.16 10.88
C SER A 272 52.43 -43.38 12.23
N ALA A 273 52.90 -43.80 13.42
CA ALA A 273 53.59 -45.00 13.93
C ALA A 273 53.36 -45.21 15.45
N VAL A 274 53.52 -46.45 15.91
CA VAL A 274 54.10 -46.94 17.20
C VAL A 274 54.18 -46.00 18.42
N SER A 275 53.47 -46.37 19.50
CA SER A 275 54.11 -46.80 20.78
C SER A 275 53.11 -47.52 21.69
N ALA A 276 53.56 -48.61 22.31
CA ALA A 276 52.78 -49.42 23.23
C ALA A 276 53.28 -49.26 24.67
N VAL A 277 52.37 -49.30 25.65
CA VAL A 277 52.68 -49.67 27.04
C VAL A 277 51.60 -50.65 27.52
N ASN A 278 52.04 -51.79 28.02
CA ASN A 278 51.19 -52.85 28.58
C ASN A 278 50.73 -52.50 30.01
N GLY A 279 49.74 -53.24 30.52
CA GLY A 279 49.78 -53.59 31.95
C GLY A 279 48.43 -53.65 32.68
N THR A 280 47.75 -54.79 32.54
CA THR A 280 46.74 -55.31 33.46
C THR A 280 47.03 -55.06 34.96
N SER A 281 46.09 -54.47 35.69
CA SER A 281 45.19 -55.18 36.63
C SER A 281 44.08 -54.25 37.14
#